data_AF-A0A9C7B3A4-F1
#
_entry.id   AF-A0A9C7B3A4-F1
#
_cell.length_a   1.000
_cell.length_b   1.000
_cell.length_c   1.000
_cell.angle_alpha   90.00
_cell.angle_beta   90.00
_cell.angle_gamma   90.00
#
_symmetry.space_group_name_H-M   'P 1'
#
loop_
_entity.id
_entity.type
_entity.pdbx_description
1 polymer ?
#
loop_
_entity_poly.entity_id
_entity_poly.type
_entity_poly.pdbx_seq_one_letter_code
_entity_poly.pdbx_strand_id
1 'polypeptide(L)'
;MVRTQIQLDEKQLVALKSRAAQEGVSMAELVRRGVDLVLASANGGDAEERIKRAIAVAGRFSSGVPDLSTNHDRYFTEDEE
;
A
#
# COMPACT_ATOMS: atom_id res chain seq x y z
N MET A 1 -12.85 10.29 -19.62
CA MET A 1 -12.43 8.88 -19.61
C MET A 1 -12.24 8.42 -21.04
N VAL A 2 -11.24 7.57 -21.30
CA VAL A 2 -11.02 6.93 -22.61
C VAL A 2 -11.74 5.57 -22.60
N ARG A 3 -12.40 5.21 -23.72
CA ARG A 3 -13.09 3.90 -23.83
C ARG A 3 -12.06 2.82 -24.11
N THR A 4 -12.01 1.82 -23.22
CA THR A 4 -11.16 0.64 -23.36
C THR A 4 -12.03 -0.61 -23.25
N GLN A 5 -11.80 -1.59 -24.12
CA GLN A 5 -12.43 -2.90 -24.04
C GLN A 5 -11.45 -3.90 -23.43
N ILE A 6 -11.86 -4.55 -22.35
CA ILE A 6 -11.10 -5.61 -21.68
C ILE A 6 -11.99 -6.86 -21.59
N GLN A 7 -11.37 -8.03 -21.53
CA GLN A 7 -12.08 -9.29 -21.28
C GLN A 7 -11.96 -9.65 -19.81
N LEU A 8 -13.07 -10.12 -19.23
CA LEU A 8 -13.14 -10.63 -17.88
C LEU A 8 -13.68 -12.05 -17.95
N ASP A 9 -13.21 -12.92 -17.07
CA ASP A 9 -13.82 -14.23 -16.93
C ASP A 9 -15.21 -14.12 -16.28
N GLU A 10 -16.03 -15.15 -16.45
CA GLU A 10 -17.40 -15.15 -15.95
C GLU A 10 -17.46 -15.03 -14.41
N LYS A 11 -16.49 -15.61 -13.71
CA LYS A 11 -16.43 -15.56 -12.23
C LYS A 11 -16.14 -14.14 -11.75
N GLN A 12 -15.21 -13.42 -12.40
CA GLN A 12 -14.89 -12.03 -12.15
C GLN A 12 -16.11 -11.14 -12.40
N LEU A 13 -16.85 -11.39 -13.49
CA LEU A 13 -18.05 -10.62 -13.79
C LEU A 13 -19.13 -10.79 -12.72
N VAL A 14 -19.39 -12.02 -12.27
CA VAL A 14 -20.36 -12.31 -11.21
C VAL A 14 -19.93 -11.67 -9.89
N ALA A 15 -18.65 -11.78 -9.53
CA ALA A 15 -18.11 -11.17 -8.32
C ALA A 15 -18.22 -9.64 -8.34
N LEU A 16 -17.87 -8.99 -9.46
CA LEU A 16 -17.98 -7.55 -9.62
C LEU A 16 -19.43 -7.06 -9.52
N LYS A 17 -20.38 -7.76 -10.14
CA LYS A 17 -21.82 -7.41 -10.06
C LYS A 17 -22.34 -7.51 -8.63
N SER A 18 -22.04 -8.62 -7.95
CA SER A 18 -22.47 -8.83 -6.56
C SER A 18 -21.92 -7.75 -5.63
N ARG A 19 -20.62 -7.44 -5.76
CA ARG A 19 -19.96 -6.43 -4.93
C ARG A 19 -20.44 -5.00 -5.22
N ALA A 20 -20.64 -4.66 -6.50
CA ALA A 20 -21.18 -3.37 -6.88
C ALA A 20 -22.60 -3.16 -6.32
N ALA A 21 -23.44 -4.20 -6.32
CA ALA A 21 -24.77 -4.16 -5.72
C ALA A 21 -24.73 -4.00 -4.20
N GLN A 22 -23.83 -4.73 -3.52
CA GLN A 22 -23.64 -4.61 -2.06
C GLN A 22 -23.15 -3.21 -1.65
N GLU A 23 -22.28 -2.59 -2.45
CA GLU A 23 -21.71 -1.26 -2.17
C GLU A 23 -22.58 -0.11 -2.72
N GLY A 24 -23.66 -0.40 -3.44
CA GLY A 24 -24.55 0.63 -4.02
C GLY A 24 -23.88 1.49 -5.12
N VAL A 25 -22.86 0.95 -5.80
CA VAL A 25 -22.11 1.65 -6.85
C VAL A 25 -22.25 0.96 -8.19
N SER A 26 -21.88 1.65 -9.28
CA SER A 26 -21.83 1.02 -10.59
C SER A 26 -20.65 0.05 -10.71
N MET A 27 -20.80 -0.99 -11.53
CA MET A 27 -19.69 -1.91 -11.84
C MET A 27 -18.48 -1.16 -12.43
N ALA A 28 -18.71 -0.13 -13.24
CA ALA A 28 -17.64 0.69 -13.82
C ALA A 28 -16.85 1.47 -12.75
N GLU A 29 -17.51 1.95 -11.70
CA GLU A 29 -16.86 2.59 -10.55
C GLU A 29 -15.96 1.61 -9.80
N LEU A 30 -16.48 0.41 -9.52
CA LEU A 30 -15.70 -0.61 -8.84
C LEU A 30 -14.48 -1.05 -9.66
N VAL A 31 -14.62 -1.19 -10.97
CA VAL A 31 -13.49 -1.49 -11.88
C VAL A 31 -12.44 -0.37 -11.84
N ARG A 32 -12.85 0.90 -11.87
CA ARG A 32 -11.90 2.02 -11.78
C ARG A 32 -11.12 2.02 -10.47
N ARG A 33 -11.81 1.86 -9.33
CA ARG A 33 -11.15 1.73 -8.02
C ARG A 33 -10.14 0.59 -8.00
N GLY A 34 -10.50 -0.56 -8.58
CA GLY A 34 -9.59 -1.70 -8.71
C GLY A 34 -8.35 -1.35 -9.54
N VAL A 35 -8.53 -0.68 -10.69
CA VAL A 35 -7.42 -0.21 -11.53
C VAL A 35 -6.54 0.79 -10.76
N ASP A 36 -7.12 1.77 -10.08
CA ASP A 36 -6.37 2.75 -9.29
C ASP A 36 -5.55 2.08 -8.18
N LEU A 37 -6.13 1.11 -7.48
CA LEU A 37 -5.43 0.32 -6.45
C LEU A 37 -4.26 -0.48 -7.03
N VAL A 38 -4.45 -1.11 -8.19
CA VAL A 38 -3.40 -1.87 -8.87
C VAL A 38 -2.29 -0.95 -9.37
N LEU A 39 -2.63 0.22 -9.91
CA LEU A 39 -1.62 1.19 -10.37
C LEU A 39 -0.88 1.83 -9.20
N ALA A 40 -1.56 2.10 -8.09
CA ALA A 40 -0.94 2.58 -6.85
C ALA A 40 0.03 1.54 -6.26
N SER A 41 -0.30 0.25 -6.35
CA SER A 41 0.57 -0.83 -5.86
C SER A 41 1.69 -1.19 -6.82
N ALA A 42 1.45 -1.16 -8.14
CA ALA A 42 2.44 -1.42 -9.19
C ALA A 42 3.50 -0.32 -9.29
N ASN A 43 3.16 0.92 -8.94
CA ASN A 43 4.13 2.01 -8.75
C ASN A 43 4.94 1.87 -7.45
N GLY A 44 4.94 0.67 -6.84
CA GLY A 44 5.75 0.36 -5.67
C GLY A 44 5.47 1.29 -4.49
N GLY A 45 4.22 1.70 -4.29
CA GLY A 45 3.88 2.63 -3.21
C GLY A 45 4.87 3.80 -3.15
N ASP A 46 5.03 4.48 -4.28
CA ASP A 46 5.73 5.75 -4.44
C ASP A 46 7.03 5.82 -3.60
N ALA A 47 8.14 5.30 -4.15
CA ALA A 47 9.44 5.39 -3.50
C ALA A 47 9.72 6.82 -3.02
N GLU A 48 9.23 7.83 -3.75
CA GLU A 48 9.30 9.23 -3.38
C GLU A 48 8.49 9.56 -2.13
N GLU A 49 7.26 9.06 -1.99
CA GLU A 49 6.44 9.21 -0.78
C GLU A 49 7.04 8.46 0.42
N ARG A 50 7.60 7.26 0.21
CA ARG A 50 8.34 6.53 1.26
C ARG A 50 9.56 7.32 1.73
N ILE A 51 10.30 7.90 0.79
CA ILE A 51 11.45 8.78 1.09
C ILE A 51 10.98 10.04 1.82
N LYS A 52 9.92 10.70 1.35
CA LYS A 52 9.34 11.90 2.00
C LYS A 52 8.92 11.62 3.44
N ARG A 53 8.25 10.49 3.70
CA ARG A 53 7.87 10.07 5.05
C ARG A 53 9.09 9.79 5.92
N ALA A 54 10.10 9.08 5.39
CA ALA A 54 11.34 8.81 6.11
C ALA A 54 12.09 10.11 6.48
N ILE A 55 12.21 11.05 5.55
CA ILE A 55 12.82 12.36 5.79
C ILE A 55 12.03 13.16 6.84
N ALA A 56 10.69 13.15 6.78
CA ALA A 56 9.84 13.89 7.71
C ALA A 56 9.96 13.41 9.17
N VAL A 57 10.43 12.18 9.41
CA VAL A 57 10.65 11.63 10.75
C VAL A 57 12.12 11.56 11.16
N ALA A 58 13.05 11.63 10.20
CA ALA A 58 14.48 11.60 10.46
C ALA A 58 14.91 12.75 11.39
N GLY A 59 15.67 12.43 12.44
CA GLY A 59 16.17 13.40 13.41
C GLY A 59 15.17 13.87 14.47
N ARG A 60 13.90 13.43 14.43
CA ARG A 60 12.90 13.78 15.47
C ARG A 60 13.06 13.01 16.78
N PHE A 61 13.81 11.93 16.76
CA PHE A 61 13.99 11.03 17.90
C PHE A 61 15.48 10.78 18.14
N SER A 62 15.88 10.69 19.42
CA SER A 62 17.22 10.29 19.82
C SER A 62 17.13 9.13 20.79
N SER A 63 17.98 8.11 20.59
CA SER A 63 18.11 7.00 21.52
C SER A 63 18.94 7.34 22.76
N GLY A 64 19.63 8.48 22.75
CA GLY A 64 20.66 8.82 23.76
C GLY A 64 21.94 8.00 23.64
N VAL A 65 22.00 7.03 22.71
CA VAL A 65 23.14 6.13 22.50
C VAL A 65 23.79 6.46 21.16
N PRO A 66 25.04 6.94 21.15
CA PRO A 66 25.67 7.56 19.97
C PRO A 66 25.99 6.57 18.84
N ASP A 67 26.14 5.28 19.13
CA ASP A 67 26.53 4.24 18.18
C ASP A 67 25.46 3.15 18.02
N LEU A 68 24.23 3.39 18.50
CA LEU A 68 23.15 2.40 18.49
C LEU A 68 22.82 1.90 17.08
N SER A 69 22.80 2.79 16.09
CA SER A 69 22.53 2.41 14.70
C SER A 69 23.59 1.47 14.13
N THR A 70 24.84 1.61 14.57
CA THR A 70 25.98 0.81 14.10
C THR A 70 26.05 -0.51 14.85
N ASN A 71 25.87 -0.47 16.17
CA ASN A 71 26.02 -1.61 17.08
C ASN A 71 24.68 -2.15 17.57
N HIS A 72 23.63 -2.09 16.74
CA HIS A 72 22.26 -2.43 17.12
C HIS A 72 22.15 -3.83 17.74
N ASP A 73 22.82 -4.83 17.18
CA ASP A 73 22.86 -6.21 17.72
C ASP A 73 23.40 -6.29 19.14
N ARG A 74 24.39 -5.45 19.50
CA ARG A 74 24.96 -5.42 20.86
C ARG A 74 23.95 -4.93 21.89
N TYR A 75 23.04 -4.06 21.46
CA TYR A 75 21.97 -3.50 22.30
C TYR A 75 20.66 -4.26 22.19
N PHE A 76 20.62 -5.28 21.33
CA PHE A 76 19.48 -6.16 21.18
C PHE A 76 19.50 -7.15 22.35
N THR A 77 18.76 -6.83 23.40
CA THR A 77 18.41 -7.81 24.44
C THR A 77 17.15 -8.52 23.98
N GLU A 78 17.26 -9.80 23.65
CA GLU A 78 16.09 -10.68 23.53
C GLU A 78 15.42 -10.70 24.91
N ASP A 79 14.19 -10.21 25.02
CA ASP A 79 13.39 -10.38 26.24
C ASP A 79 13.11 -11.89 26.41
N GLU A 80 13.83 -12.54 27.32
CA GLU A 80 13.43 -13.85 27.85
C GLU A 80 12.31 -13.64 28.88
N GLU A 81 11.13 -14.23 28.61
CA GLU A 81 10.00 -14.34 29.56
C GLU A 81 10.37 -15.12 30.83
#